data_AF-A0A2R6FMR9-F1
#
_entry.id   AF-A0A2R6FMR9-F1
#
_cell.length_a   1.000
_cell.length_b   1.000
_cell.length_c   1.000
_cell.angle_alpha   90.00
_cell.angle_beta   90.00
_cell.angle_gamma   90.00
#
_symmetry.space_group_name_H-M   'P 1'
#
loop_
_entity.id
_entity.type
_entity.pdbx_description
1 polymer ?
#
loop_
_entity_poly.entity_id
_entity_poly.type
_entity_poly.pdbx_seq_one_letter_code
_entity_poly.pdbx_strand_id
1 'polypeptide(L)'
;MSNGLGAGFFALTLLTVLAGLAGLSCVAAVAVTGWHRRRGVVPNAARYLLAALGVGIVGLGGFGVIVLIDEAFRAAWLFVTLDLAPFLVAGSYLRHRQNASMTAGIAATTGAWGGPFLVGVAVAFGVLAGAQSAFALAPVESRELRVAELAFTAGGVAVAAGTVALGDRLLPAIETTPTAADRRDR
;
A
#
# COMPACT_ATOMS: atom_id res chain seq x y z
N MET A 1 7.48 19.72 -24.72
CA MET A 1 6.16 19.86 -24.08
C MET A 1 5.50 18.48 -24.10
N SER A 2 5.74 17.68 -23.07
CA SER A 2 4.98 16.44 -22.85
C SER A 2 3.60 16.86 -22.39
N ASN A 3 2.59 16.56 -23.19
CA ASN A 3 1.21 17.00 -22.95
C ASN A 3 0.71 16.36 -21.65
N GLY A 4 0.12 17.12 -20.73
CA GLY A 4 -0.36 16.62 -19.43
C GLY A 4 -1.27 15.37 -19.49
N LEU A 5 -1.83 15.06 -20.67
CA LEU A 5 -2.50 13.80 -20.99
C LEU A 5 -1.60 12.57 -20.84
N GLY A 6 -0.34 12.64 -21.29
CA GLY A 6 0.62 11.53 -21.19
C GLY A 6 0.99 11.22 -19.74
N ALA A 7 1.23 12.25 -18.93
CA ALA A 7 1.51 12.10 -17.50
C ALA A 7 0.28 11.55 -16.74
N GLY A 8 -0.93 12.03 -17.08
CA GLY A 8 -2.18 11.51 -16.51
C GLY A 8 -2.43 10.04 -16.85
N PHE A 9 -2.26 9.63 -18.11
CA PHE A 9 -2.38 8.24 -18.53
C PHE A 9 -1.34 7.33 -17.86
N PHE A 10 -0.09 7.79 -17.78
CA PHE A 10 0.97 7.07 -17.08
C PHE A 10 0.65 6.89 -15.59
N ALA A 11 0.18 7.94 -14.91
CA ALA A 11 -0.22 7.87 -13.52
C ALA A 11 -1.37 6.85 -13.30
N LEU A 12 -2.39 6.84 -14.17
CA LEU A 12 -3.47 5.86 -14.10
C LEU A 12 -2.98 4.43 -14.35
N THR A 13 -2.06 4.26 -15.28
CA THR A 13 -1.45 2.95 -15.58
C THR A 13 -0.68 2.44 -14.36
N LEU A 14 0.16 3.28 -13.76
CA LEU A 14 0.94 2.93 -12.58
C LEU A 14 0.03 2.64 -11.37
N LEU A 15 -1.03 3.44 -11.18
CA LEU A 15 -2.03 3.19 -10.14
C LEU A 15 -2.74 1.85 -10.36
N THR A 16 -3.05 1.50 -11.61
CA THR A 16 -3.65 0.21 -11.96
C THR A 16 -2.72 -0.95 -11.64
N VAL A 17 -1.42 -0.80 -11.93
CA VAL A 17 -0.40 -1.79 -11.55
C VAL A 17 -0.35 -1.95 -10.03
N LEU A 18 -0.32 -0.85 -9.26
CA LEU A 18 -0.33 -0.89 -7.80
C LEU A 18 -1.62 -1.55 -7.26
N ALA A 19 -2.78 -1.26 -7.86
CA ALA A 19 -4.03 -1.93 -7.48
C ALA A 19 -3.99 -3.44 -7.76
N GLY A 20 -3.37 -3.86 -8.87
CA GLY A 20 -3.11 -5.28 -9.16
C GLY A 20 -2.21 -5.92 -8.10
N LEU A 21 -1.12 -5.26 -7.72
CA LEU A 21 -0.23 -5.73 -6.64
C LEU A 21 -0.92 -5.75 -5.29
N ALA A 22 -1.82 -4.80 -5.01
CA ALA A 22 -2.63 -4.78 -3.81
C ALA A 22 -3.59 -5.98 -3.76
N GLY A 23 -4.21 -6.33 -4.89
CA GLY A 23 -5.01 -7.54 -5.04
C GLY A 23 -4.19 -8.81 -4.78
N LEU A 24 -3.01 -8.92 -5.40
CA LEU A 24 -2.07 -10.02 -5.15
C LEU A 24 -1.67 -10.12 -3.68
N SER A 25 -1.41 -8.98 -3.04
CA SER A 25 -1.08 -8.91 -1.62
C SER A 25 -2.25 -9.39 -0.74
N CYS A 26 -3.49 -9.00 -1.06
CA CYS A 26 -4.67 -9.50 -0.33
C CYS A 26 -4.78 -11.02 -0.41
N VAL A 27 -4.61 -11.59 -1.61
CA VAL A 27 -4.64 -13.04 -1.83
C VAL A 27 -3.51 -13.71 -1.03
N ALA A 28 -2.31 -13.14 -1.05
CA ALA A 28 -1.18 -13.65 -0.29
C ALA A 28 -1.41 -13.59 1.22
N ALA A 29 -2.00 -12.51 1.75
CA ALA A 29 -2.34 -12.36 3.15
C ALA A 29 -3.38 -13.40 3.60
N VAL A 30 -4.41 -13.64 2.80
CA VAL A 30 -5.41 -14.69 3.06
C VAL A 30 -4.76 -16.07 3.03
N ALA A 31 -3.91 -16.35 2.04
CA ALA A 31 -3.20 -17.62 1.91
C ALA A 31 -2.27 -17.86 3.12
N VAL A 32 -1.50 -16.87 3.53
CA VAL A 32 -0.58 -16.94 4.69
C VAL A 32 -1.35 -17.14 5.99
N THR A 33 -2.44 -16.39 6.19
CA THR A 33 -3.29 -16.53 7.37
C THR A 33 -3.95 -17.91 7.40
N GLY A 34 -4.47 -18.38 6.28
CA GLY A 34 -5.06 -19.71 6.16
C GLY A 34 -4.05 -20.83 6.38
N TRP A 35 -2.83 -20.67 5.87
CA TRP A 35 -1.73 -21.61 6.08
C TRP A 35 -1.31 -21.65 7.55
N HIS A 36 -1.11 -20.49 8.18
CA HIS A 36 -0.77 -20.38 9.59
C HIS A 36 -1.85 -21.02 10.47
N ARG A 37 -3.14 -20.80 10.19
CA ARG A 37 -4.23 -21.44 10.93
C ARG A 37 -4.22 -22.97 10.84
N ARG A 38 -3.78 -23.52 9.71
CA ARG A 38 -3.75 -24.99 9.48
C ARG A 38 -2.47 -25.66 10.00
N ARG A 39 -1.33 -24.98 9.90
CA ARG A 39 0.00 -25.55 10.15
C ARG A 39 0.72 -24.95 11.36
N GLY A 40 0.19 -23.88 11.95
CA GLY A 40 0.82 -23.13 13.06
C GLY A 40 2.09 -22.35 12.68
N VAL A 41 2.54 -22.46 11.43
CA VAL A 41 3.83 -21.95 10.97
C VAL A 41 3.72 -21.42 9.54
N VAL A 42 4.34 -20.26 9.27
CA VAL A 42 4.50 -19.71 7.91
C VAL A 42 5.89 -20.07 7.35
N PRO A 43 5.99 -20.66 6.14
CA PRO A 43 7.27 -20.97 5.51
C PRO A 43 8.12 -19.71 5.29
N ASN A 44 9.43 -19.81 5.50
CA ASN A 44 10.36 -18.71 5.24
C ASN A 44 10.28 -18.22 3.78
N ALA A 45 10.08 -19.12 2.82
CA ALA A 45 9.92 -18.75 1.41
C ALA A 45 8.74 -17.77 1.20
N ALA A 46 7.61 -17.96 1.87
CA ALA A 46 6.48 -17.05 1.78
C ALA A 46 6.80 -15.66 2.36
N ARG A 47 7.57 -15.60 3.46
CA ARG A 47 8.04 -14.35 4.06
C ARG A 47 8.93 -13.57 3.10
N TYR A 48 9.91 -14.24 2.48
CA TYR A 48 10.80 -13.59 1.53
C TYR A 48 10.08 -13.14 0.27
N LEU A 49 9.12 -13.91 -0.24
CA LEU A 49 8.30 -13.51 -1.38
C LEU A 49 7.45 -12.28 -1.07
N LEU A 50 6.82 -12.22 0.12
CA LEU A 50 6.09 -11.02 0.56
C LEU A 50 7.00 -9.82 0.78
N ALA A 51 8.20 -10.04 1.32
CA ALA A 51 9.18 -8.97 1.48
C ALA A 51 9.65 -8.42 0.13
N ALA A 52 9.94 -9.30 -0.83
CA ALA A 52 10.30 -8.93 -2.20
C ALA A 52 9.16 -8.16 -2.90
N LEU A 53 7.91 -8.60 -2.73
CA LEU A 53 6.73 -7.88 -3.22
C LEU A 53 6.64 -6.48 -2.60
N GLY A 54 6.88 -6.36 -1.29
CA GLY A 54 6.91 -5.06 -0.60
C GLY A 54 7.96 -4.11 -1.14
N VAL A 55 9.18 -4.60 -1.40
CA VAL A 55 10.24 -3.81 -2.05
C VAL A 55 9.81 -3.37 -3.45
N GLY A 56 9.15 -4.25 -4.21
CA GLY A 56 8.60 -3.92 -5.53
C GLY A 56 7.54 -2.83 -5.47
N ILE A 57 6.61 -2.88 -4.50
CA ILE A 57 5.58 -1.85 -4.28
C ILE A 57 6.24 -0.50 -3.99
N VAL A 58 7.14 -0.43 -3.00
CA VAL A 58 7.86 0.80 -2.65
C VAL A 58 8.68 1.32 -3.84
N GLY A 59 9.30 0.42 -4.60
CA GLY A 59 10.06 0.77 -5.81
C GLY A 59 9.17 1.40 -6.89
N LEU A 60 7.99 0.83 -7.15
CA LEU A 60 7.03 1.36 -8.12
C LEU A 60 6.42 2.69 -7.66
N GLY A 61 6.05 2.81 -6.39
CA GLY A 61 5.60 4.06 -5.79
C GLY A 61 6.66 5.16 -5.92
N GLY A 62 7.90 4.86 -5.55
CA GLY A 62 9.04 5.77 -5.66
C GLY A 62 9.33 6.18 -7.09
N PHE A 63 9.29 5.23 -8.02
CA PHE A 63 9.43 5.52 -9.44
C PHE A 63 8.33 6.47 -9.95
N GLY A 64 7.08 6.23 -9.56
CA GLY A 64 5.96 7.12 -9.87
C GLY A 64 6.18 8.55 -9.40
N VAL A 65 6.65 8.71 -8.16
CA VAL A 65 6.97 10.04 -7.60
C VAL A 65 8.08 10.72 -8.40
N ILE A 66 9.21 10.05 -8.63
CA ILE A 66 10.37 10.63 -9.31
C ILE A 66 10.01 11.07 -10.73
N VAL A 67 9.25 10.26 -11.48
CA VAL A 67 8.92 10.56 -12.88
C VAL A 67 7.82 11.61 -13.02
N LEU A 68 6.98 11.80 -11.99
CA LEU A 68 5.82 12.70 -12.08
C LEU A 68 5.98 14.01 -11.29
N ILE A 69 7.03 14.17 -10.49
CA ILE A 69 7.17 15.33 -9.59
C ILE A 69 7.23 16.65 -10.37
N ASP A 70 7.94 16.67 -11.50
CA ASP A 70 8.17 17.86 -12.31
C ASP A 70 7.01 18.12 -13.30
N GLU A 71 6.46 17.07 -13.92
CA GLU A 71 5.40 17.20 -14.92
C GLU A 71 3.97 17.21 -14.35
N ALA A 72 3.73 16.51 -13.24
CA ALA A 72 2.40 16.24 -12.72
C ALA A 72 2.40 16.10 -11.19
N PHE A 73 2.79 17.17 -10.50
CA PHE A 73 2.93 17.21 -9.04
C PHE A 73 1.77 16.57 -8.26
N ARG A 74 0.51 16.77 -8.68
CA ARG A 74 -0.65 16.16 -8.02
C ARG A 74 -0.70 14.64 -8.15
N ALA A 75 -0.28 14.11 -9.30
CA ALA A 75 -0.17 12.68 -9.50
C ALA A 75 0.97 12.12 -8.64
N ALA A 76 2.12 12.80 -8.55
CA ALA A 76 3.17 12.43 -7.61
C ALA A 76 2.68 12.43 -6.16
N TRP A 77 1.90 13.45 -5.76
CA TRP A 77 1.29 13.54 -4.42
C TRP A 77 0.38 12.36 -4.11
N LEU A 78 -0.38 11.87 -5.09
CA LEU A 78 -1.22 10.68 -4.95
C LEU A 78 -0.37 9.45 -4.58
N PHE A 79 0.76 9.21 -5.26
CA PHE A 79 1.64 8.08 -4.92
C PHE A 79 2.31 8.24 -3.56
N VAL A 80 2.72 9.46 -3.19
CA VAL A 80 3.27 9.72 -1.85
C VAL A 80 2.23 9.40 -0.78
N THR A 81 1.02 9.92 -0.93
CA THR A 81 0.01 9.87 0.15
C THR A 81 -0.71 8.54 0.25
N LEU A 82 -0.99 7.86 -0.86
CA LEU A 82 -1.73 6.57 -0.83
C LEU A 82 -0.83 5.34 -0.71
N ASP A 83 0.39 5.40 -1.23
CA ASP A 83 1.28 4.24 -1.29
C ASP A 83 2.49 4.42 -0.36
N LEU A 84 3.39 5.32 -0.72
CA LEU A 84 4.72 5.43 -0.12
C LEU A 84 4.69 5.78 1.36
N ALA A 85 4.03 6.88 1.74
CA ALA A 85 3.99 7.32 3.12
C ALA A 85 3.24 6.33 4.02
N PRO A 86 2.03 5.83 3.66
CA PRO A 86 1.35 4.80 4.45
C PRO A 86 2.18 3.53 4.63
N PHE A 87 2.84 3.04 3.57
CA PHE A 87 3.66 1.84 3.65
C PHE A 87 4.86 2.03 4.57
N LEU A 88 5.58 3.15 4.43
CA LEU A 88 6.74 3.46 5.28
C LEU A 88 6.34 3.73 6.73
N VAL A 89 5.27 4.48 6.97
CA VAL A 89 4.76 4.76 8.32
C VAL A 89 4.29 3.47 8.98
N ALA A 90 3.48 2.65 8.31
CA ALA A 90 3.01 1.39 8.90
C ALA A 90 4.17 0.41 9.13
N GLY A 91 5.08 0.26 8.17
CA GLY A 91 6.21 -0.65 8.29
C GLY A 91 7.21 -0.23 9.37
N SER A 92 7.50 1.06 9.48
CA SER A 92 8.33 1.59 10.56
C SER A 92 7.65 1.42 11.93
N TYR A 93 6.34 1.69 12.02
CA TYR A 93 5.56 1.51 13.24
C TYR A 93 5.57 0.04 13.71
N LEU A 94 5.22 -0.89 12.82
CA LEU A 94 5.16 -2.33 13.13
C LEU A 94 6.54 -2.85 13.57
N ARG A 95 7.60 -2.43 12.88
CA ARG A 95 8.97 -2.81 13.23
C ARG A 95 9.37 -2.30 14.61
N HIS A 96 9.12 -1.03 14.92
CA HIS A 96 9.51 -0.45 16.21
C HIS A 96 8.66 -0.98 17.36
N ARG A 97 7.35 -1.11 17.16
CA ARG A 97 6.42 -1.54 18.21
C ARG A 97 6.62 -3.00 18.61
N GLN A 98 6.88 -3.88 17.65
CA GLN A 98 6.96 -5.32 17.89
C GLN A 98 8.39 -5.87 17.88
N ASN A 99 9.40 -4.99 17.78
CA ASN A 99 10.82 -5.36 17.67
C ASN A 99 11.10 -6.42 16.59
N ALA A 100 10.33 -6.36 15.52
CA ALA A 100 10.33 -7.37 14.48
C ALA A 100 11.59 -7.29 13.61
N SER A 101 12.00 -8.44 13.08
CA SER A 101 13.04 -8.46 12.05
C SER A 101 12.61 -7.63 10.83
N MET A 102 13.56 -6.99 10.15
CA MET A 102 13.25 -6.14 8.99
C MET A 102 12.45 -6.90 7.93
N THR A 103 12.81 -8.16 7.65
CA THR A 103 12.10 -9.02 6.69
C THR A 103 10.67 -9.30 7.13
N ALA A 104 10.44 -9.65 8.41
CA ALA A 104 9.10 -9.92 8.93
C ALA A 104 8.23 -8.65 8.92
N GLY A 105 8.81 -7.50 9.29
CA GLY A 105 8.14 -6.20 9.24
C GLY A 105 7.70 -5.84 7.83
N ILE A 106 8.59 -5.98 6.82
CA ILE A 106 8.23 -5.73 5.42
C ILE A 106 7.15 -6.72 4.98
N ALA A 107 7.31 -8.02 5.21
CA ALA A 107 6.34 -9.03 4.79
C ALA A 107 4.94 -8.81 5.40
N ALA A 108 4.87 -8.45 6.68
CA ALA A 108 3.62 -8.15 7.37
C ALA A 108 2.98 -6.86 6.85
N THR A 109 3.78 -5.82 6.62
CA THR A 109 3.31 -4.57 6.01
C THR A 109 2.77 -4.82 4.62
N THR A 110 3.50 -5.56 3.79
CA THR A 110 3.05 -5.93 2.44
C THR A 110 1.69 -6.59 2.48
N GLY A 111 1.54 -7.68 3.26
CA GLY A 111 0.29 -8.43 3.37
C GLY A 111 -0.86 -7.59 3.96
N ALA A 112 -0.55 -6.68 4.87
CA ALA A 112 -1.53 -5.80 5.49
C ALA A 112 -1.95 -4.62 4.61
N TRP A 113 -1.10 -4.18 3.68
CA TRP A 113 -1.28 -2.95 2.91
C TRP A 113 -2.32 -3.07 1.80
N GLY A 114 -2.44 -4.24 1.15
CA GLY A 114 -3.25 -4.39 -0.06
C GLY A 114 -4.72 -4.00 0.10
N GLY A 115 -5.38 -4.49 1.16
CA GLY A 115 -6.79 -4.17 1.40
C GLY A 115 -7.02 -2.68 1.71
N PRO A 116 -6.33 -2.12 2.71
CA PRO A 116 -6.35 -0.69 3.02
C PRO A 116 -6.01 0.20 1.83
N PHE A 117 -5.05 -0.17 0.98
CA PHE A 117 -4.71 0.59 -0.22
C PHE A 117 -5.90 0.71 -1.18
N LEU A 118 -6.56 -0.40 -1.51
CA LEU A 118 -7.73 -0.40 -2.40
C LEU A 118 -8.86 0.45 -1.82
N VAL A 119 -9.10 0.35 -0.50
CA VAL A 119 -10.08 1.19 0.21
C VAL A 119 -9.67 2.66 0.18
N GLY A 120 -8.39 2.97 0.42
CA GLY A 120 -7.87 4.33 0.40
C GLY A 120 -7.97 4.98 -0.97
N VAL A 121 -7.72 4.24 -2.04
CA VAL A 121 -7.97 4.68 -3.43
C VAL A 121 -9.46 5.00 -3.62
N ALA A 122 -10.35 4.09 -3.22
CA ALA A 122 -11.80 4.34 -3.35
C ALA A 122 -12.26 5.57 -2.54
N VAL A 123 -11.73 5.75 -1.31
CA VAL A 123 -12.00 6.93 -0.47
C VAL A 123 -11.48 8.20 -1.13
N ALA A 124 -10.23 8.20 -1.60
CA ALA A 124 -9.61 9.35 -2.24
C ALA A 124 -10.39 9.84 -3.47
N PHE A 125 -10.71 8.93 -4.39
CA PHE A 125 -11.48 9.28 -5.59
C PHE A 125 -12.95 9.58 -5.27
N GLY A 126 -13.55 8.89 -4.29
CA GLY A 126 -14.91 9.14 -3.84
C GLY A 126 -15.08 10.51 -3.19
N VAL A 127 -14.16 10.91 -2.31
CA VAL A 127 -14.15 12.24 -1.68
C VAL A 127 -13.93 13.33 -2.74
N LEU A 128 -13.01 13.11 -3.68
CA LEU A 128 -12.76 14.07 -4.76
C LEU A 128 -14.00 14.27 -5.64
N ALA A 129 -14.64 13.19 -6.09
CA ALA A 129 -15.85 13.25 -6.90
C ALA A 129 -17.05 13.83 -6.12
N GLY A 130 -17.17 13.47 -4.84
CA GLY A 130 -18.19 13.99 -3.92
C GLY A 130 -18.05 15.50 -3.70
N ALA A 131 -16.84 15.99 -3.46
CA ALA A 131 -16.60 17.42 -3.28
C ALA A 131 -16.88 18.22 -4.56
N GLN A 132 -16.47 17.71 -5.73
CA GLN A 132 -16.72 18.37 -7.01
C GLN A 132 -18.23 18.44 -7.32
N SER A 133 -18.97 17.38 -7.05
CA SER A 133 -20.42 17.35 -7.29
C SER A 133 -21.21 18.17 -6.26
N ALA A 134 -20.90 18.06 -4.97
CA ALA A 134 -21.66 18.73 -3.91
C ALA A 134 -21.51 20.26 -3.92
N PHE A 135 -20.34 20.76 -4.31
CA PHE A 135 -20.04 22.19 -4.33
C PHE A 135 -20.08 22.81 -5.74
N ALA A 136 -20.43 22.03 -6.76
CA ALA A 136 -20.43 22.44 -8.18
C ALA A 136 -19.15 23.20 -8.59
N LEU A 137 -18.01 22.81 -8.00
CA LEU A 137 -16.76 23.56 -8.11
C LEU A 137 -16.28 23.57 -9.55
N ALA A 138 -15.98 24.76 -10.06
CA ALA A 138 -15.27 24.86 -11.32
C ALA A 138 -13.89 24.19 -11.18
N PRO A 139 -13.31 23.64 -12.27
CA PRO A 139 -11.98 23.00 -12.22
C PRO A 139 -10.91 23.90 -11.61
N VAL A 140 -11.02 25.22 -11.83
CA VAL A 140 -10.12 26.24 -11.28
C VAL A 140 -10.27 26.39 -9.76
N GLU A 141 -11.49 26.43 -9.23
CA GLU A 141 -11.76 26.55 -7.79
C GLU A 141 -11.31 25.29 -7.05
N SER A 142 -11.52 24.11 -7.65
CA SER A 142 -10.99 22.85 -7.10
C SER A 142 -9.47 22.84 -7.02
N ARG A 143 -8.78 23.55 -7.93
CA ARG A 143 -7.32 23.67 -7.90
C ARG A 143 -6.88 24.58 -6.77
N GLU A 144 -7.54 25.71 -6.60
CA GLU A 144 -7.19 26.71 -5.58
C GLU A 144 -7.41 26.16 -4.17
N LEU A 145 -8.51 25.42 -3.97
CA LEU A 145 -8.85 24.80 -2.69
C LEU A 145 -8.06 23.51 -2.38
N ARG A 146 -7.16 23.08 -3.28
CA ARG A 146 -6.33 21.88 -3.11
C ARG A 146 -7.14 20.63 -2.74
N VAL A 147 -8.32 20.49 -3.33
CA VAL A 147 -9.30 19.44 -2.98
C VAL A 147 -8.73 18.05 -3.23
N ALA A 148 -7.97 17.88 -4.31
CA ALA A 148 -7.31 16.63 -4.65
C ALA A 148 -6.29 16.22 -3.59
N GLU A 149 -5.46 17.17 -3.15
CA GLU A 149 -4.44 16.95 -2.14
C GLU A 149 -5.06 16.51 -0.81
N LEU A 150 -6.15 17.16 -0.38
CA LEU A 150 -6.90 16.78 0.82
C LEU A 150 -7.53 15.40 0.72
N ALA A 151 -8.16 15.09 -0.42
CA ALA A 151 -8.78 13.79 -0.66
C ALA A 151 -7.74 12.66 -0.65
N PHE A 152 -6.59 12.88 -1.27
CA PHE A 152 -5.50 11.89 -1.30
C PHE A 152 -4.89 11.70 0.09
N THR A 153 -4.71 12.77 0.86
CA THR A 153 -4.25 12.69 2.25
C THR A 153 -5.24 11.93 3.13
N ALA A 154 -6.55 12.18 3.01
CA ALA A 154 -7.58 11.46 3.75
C ALA A 154 -7.56 9.96 3.42
N GLY A 155 -7.48 9.62 2.13
CA GLY A 155 -7.27 8.24 1.70
C GLY A 155 -5.99 7.64 2.30
N GLY A 156 -4.88 8.38 2.28
CA GLY A 156 -3.59 7.96 2.81
C GLY A 156 -3.60 7.64 4.29
N VAL A 157 -4.28 8.48 5.10
CA VAL A 157 -4.49 8.23 6.53
C VAL A 157 -5.28 6.93 6.73
N ALA A 158 -6.31 6.69 5.93
CA ALA A 158 -7.07 5.44 5.98
C ALA A 158 -6.20 4.22 5.60
N VAL A 159 -5.36 4.33 4.57
CA VAL A 159 -4.39 3.28 4.21
C VAL A 159 -3.45 2.99 5.38
N ALA A 160 -2.85 4.03 5.98
CA ALA A 160 -1.89 3.87 7.06
C ALA A 160 -2.53 3.22 8.29
N ALA A 161 -3.66 3.73 8.73
CA ALA A 161 -4.39 3.20 9.89
C ALA A 161 -4.84 1.75 9.66
N GLY A 162 -5.40 1.44 8.49
CA GLY A 162 -5.81 0.09 8.12
C GLY A 162 -4.63 -0.88 8.04
N THR A 163 -3.51 -0.44 7.46
CA THR A 163 -2.30 -1.25 7.33
C THR A 163 -1.70 -1.55 8.69
N VAL A 164 -1.65 -0.58 9.60
CA VAL A 164 -1.21 -0.81 10.98
C VAL A 164 -2.12 -1.81 11.69
N ALA A 165 -3.44 -1.62 11.61
CA ALA A 165 -4.41 -2.48 12.30
C ALA A 165 -4.37 -3.94 11.80
N LEU A 166 -4.20 -4.15 10.50
CA LEU A 166 -4.04 -5.49 9.91
C LEU A 166 -2.65 -6.06 10.14
N GLY A 167 -1.62 -5.22 10.08
CA GLY A 167 -0.23 -5.60 10.30
C GLY A 167 0.01 -6.10 11.71
N ASP A 168 -0.58 -5.45 12.72
CA ASP A 168 -0.51 -5.89 14.12
C ASP A 168 -1.05 -7.31 14.32
N ARG A 169 -2.03 -7.74 13.48
CA ARG A 169 -2.61 -9.09 13.52
C ARG A 169 -1.82 -10.11 12.70
N LEU A 170 -1.20 -9.67 11.59
CA LEU A 170 -0.47 -10.54 10.67
C LEU A 170 0.96 -10.82 11.12
N LEU A 171 1.60 -9.85 11.78
CA LEU A 171 3.01 -9.93 12.16
C LEU A 171 3.33 -11.14 13.04
N PRO A 172 2.55 -11.50 14.09
CA PRO A 172 2.81 -12.69 14.88
C PRO A 172 2.83 -13.99 14.06
N ALA A 173 1.91 -14.13 13.10
CA ALA A 173 1.87 -15.28 12.19
C ALA A 173 3.08 -15.30 11.23
N ILE A 174 3.55 -14.12 10.83
CA ILE A 174 4.72 -13.96 9.95
C ILE A 174 6.04 -14.10 10.70
N GLU A 175 6.04 -14.17 12.04
CA GLU A 175 7.26 -14.42 12.82
C GLU A 175 7.47 -15.89 13.20
N THR A 176 6.43 -16.72 13.28
CA THR A 176 6.51 -18.16 13.63
C THR A 176 7.55 -18.96 12.82
N THR A 177 8.74 -19.19 13.33
CA THR A 177 9.78 -19.92 12.59
C THR A 177 9.46 -21.42 12.51
N PRO A 178 9.62 -22.07 11.34
CA PRO A 178 9.54 -23.53 11.25
C PRO A 178 10.59 -24.19 12.13
N THR A 179 10.17 -25.04 13.07
CA THR A 179 11.08 -25.79 13.94
C THR A 179 11.72 -26.93 13.17
N ALA A 180 12.84 -27.46 13.67
CA ALA A 180 13.59 -28.54 13.01
C ALA A 180 12.76 -29.84 12.82
N ALA A 181 11.69 -30.02 13.60
CA ALA A 181 10.74 -31.13 13.44
C ALA A 181 9.95 -31.04 12.12
N ASP A 182 9.59 -29.82 11.70
CA ASP A 182 8.78 -29.55 10.50
C ASP A 182 9.55 -29.79 9.18
N ARG A 183 10.87 -29.98 9.27
CA ARG A 183 11.74 -30.34 8.12
C ARG A 183 11.84 -31.84 7.88
N ARG A 184 11.43 -32.68 8.83
CA ARG A 184 11.55 -34.15 8.72
C ARG A 184 10.38 -34.80 7.99
N ASP A 185 9.26 -34.09 7.86
CA ASP A 185 8.04 -34.57 7.19
C ASP A 185 7.93 -34.11 5.72
N ARG A 186 9.04 -33.68 5.11
CA ARG A 186 9.16 -33.36 3.68
C ARG A 186 10.28 -34.17 3.05
#